data_AF-A0A3M2ABW1-F1
#
_entry.id   AF-A0A3M2ABW1-F1
#
_cell.length_a   1.000
_cell.length_b   1.000
_cell.length_c   1.000
_cell.angle_alpha   90.00
_cell.angle_beta   90.00
_cell.angle_gamma   90.00
#
_symmetry.space_group_name_H-M   'P 1'
#
loop_
_entity.id
_entity.type
_entity.pdbx_description
1 polymer ?
#
loop_
_entity_poly.entity_id
_entity_poly.type
_entity_poly.pdbx_seq_one_letter_code
_entity_poly.pdbx_strand_id
1 'polypeptide(L)'
;MGRASTSWVLAALVVAASSACDFFKELDSAESAGTSGMDTETDTGTGSGTGEDGPCGPSDDTCVDQDRLRWCDPETGEVTEVDCTSECGTFMNFSCVTVGPSTHACWCVEPGLQKVYSCTELEACLEGCGFDPTDACANQCFGRTTAETIRMFGALVHCAHAACEATCEDDPEGCAACIAAGMEGTYGGCTLARSVCDADQNDETWP
;
A
#
# COMPACT_ATOMS: atom_id res chain seq x y z
N MET A 1 -34.40 -61.37 14.28
CA MET A 1 -33.17 -60.77 13.70
C MET A 1 -33.65 -59.75 12.67
N GLY A 2 -33.42 -58.45 12.71
CA GLY A 2 -32.84 -57.51 13.67
C GLY A 2 -33.52 -56.16 13.39
N ARG A 3 -33.68 -55.34 14.43
CA ARG A 3 -34.31 -54.02 14.39
C ARG A 3 -33.31 -52.94 13.94
N ALA A 4 -33.89 -51.84 13.48
CA ALA A 4 -33.37 -50.47 13.51
C ALA A 4 -32.30 -50.08 12.48
N SER A 5 -32.69 -49.18 11.58
CA SER A 5 -31.78 -48.17 11.02
C SER A 5 -32.40 -46.79 11.26
N THR A 6 -32.10 -46.31 12.45
CA THR A 6 -31.63 -44.95 12.76
C THR A 6 -32.21 -43.79 11.94
N SER A 7 -33.19 -43.11 12.54
CA SER A 7 -33.38 -41.66 12.40
C SER A 7 -32.06 -40.94 12.70
N TRP A 8 -31.65 -40.02 11.83
CA TRP A 8 -30.73 -38.96 12.19
C TRP A 8 -31.43 -37.62 12.11
N VAL A 9 -31.19 -36.89 13.18
CA VAL A 9 -31.76 -35.62 13.60
C VAL A 9 -31.27 -34.48 12.70
N LEU A 10 -32.18 -33.56 12.38
CA LEU A 10 -31.89 -32.21 11.89
C LEU A 10 -30.93 -31.49 12.86
N ALA A 11 -29.81 -30.98 12.35
CA ALA A 11 -29.09 -29.87 12.96
C ALA A 11 -28.76 -28.85 11.87
N ALA A 12 -29.53 -27.77 11.89
CA ALA A 12 -29.24 -26.55 11.17
C ALA A 12 -27.95 -25.92 11.71
N LEU A 13 -27.05 -25.50 10.82
CA LEU A 13 -25.92 -24.65 11.16
C LEU A 13 -26.16 -23.30 10.47
N VAL A 14 -26.88 -22.46 11.21
CA VAL A 14 -27.02 -21.01 10.96
C VAL A 14 -26.03 -20.32 11.91
N VAL A 15 -25.40 -19.25 11.41
CA VAL A 15 -24.54 -18.25 12.08
C VAL A 15 -23.03 -18.55 12.14
N ALA A 16 -22.28 -17.89 11.25
CA ALA A 16 -21.21 -16.96 11.62
C ALA A 16 -20.88 -16.03 10.42
N ALA A 17 -21.87 -15.26 9.97
CA ALA A 17 -21.64 -14.05 9.19
C ALA A 17 -21.48 -12.89 10.19
N SER A 18 -20.26 -12.67 10.68
CA SER A 18 -19.90 -11.50 11.50
C SER A 18 -18.39 -11.42 11.77
N SER A 19 -17.55 -11.38 10.74
CA SER A 19 -16.12 -11.05 10.92
C SER A 19 -15.51 -10.22 9.78
N ALA A 20 -16.33 -9.72 8.84
CA ALA A 20 -15.86 -8.87 7.73
C ALA A 20 -16.03 -7.36 7.99
N CYS A 21 -16.41 -6.96 9.22
CA CYS A 21 -16.65 -5.54 9.57
C CYS A 21 -15.70 -4.97 10.63
N ASP A 22 -14.69 -5.72 11.09
CA ASP A 22 -13.76 -5.26 12.14
C ASP A 22 -12.39 -4.78 11.60
N PHE A 23 -12.09 -4.94 10.31
CA PHE A 23 -10.78 -4.55 9.78
C PHE A 23 -10.58 -3.03 9.65
N PHE A 24 -11.66 -2.25 9.47
CA PHE A 24 -11.58 -0.79 9.31
C PHE A 24 -11.49 -0.01 10.64
N LYS A 25 -11.52 -0.67 11.81
CA LYS A 25 -11.54 0.02 13.12
C LYS A 25 -10.18 0.10 13.82
N GLU A 26 -9.17 -0.66 13.38
CA GLU A 26 -7.84 -0.64 14.02
C GLU A 26 -6.87 0.43 13.49
N LEU A 27 -7.23 1.19 12.45
CA LEU A 27 -6.40 2.33 12.01
C LEU A 27 -6.65 3.63 12.80
N ASP A 28 -7.68 3.69 13.66
CA ASP A 28 -8.12 4.91 14.36
C ASP A 28 -7.75 4.93 15.87
N SER A 29 -6.77 4.11 16.30
CA SER A 29 -6.43 4.00 17.75
C SER A 29 -4.93 3.90 18.07
N ALA A 30 -4.04 4.22 17.14
CA ALA A 30 -2.61 4.35 17.44
C ALA A 30 -2.20 5.74 17.97
N GLU A 31 -3.11 6.71 18.08
CA GLU A 31 -2.86 7.96 18.82
C GLU A 31 -3.32 7.81 20.28
N SER A 32 -2.40 7.43 21.16
CA SER A 32 -2.29 7.85 22.58
C SER A 32 -1.68 6.74 23.46
N ALA A 33 -0.36 6.62 23.44
CA ALA A 33 0.38 6.06 24.57
C ALA A 33 1.62 6.91 24.82
N GLY A 34 1.39 8.13 25.30
CA GLY A 34 2.41 8.86 26.04
C GLY A 34 2.80 8.06 27.29
N THR A 35 4.07 7.71 27.40
CA THR A 35 4.70 7.51 28.70
C THR A 35 6.07 8.16 28.69
N SER A 36 6.14 9.23 29.46
CA SER A 36 7.34 9.90 29.92
C SER A 36 8.34 8.92 30.54
N GLY A 37 9.46 8.71 29.85
CA GLY A 37 10.69 8.13 30.37
C GLY A 37 11.78 9.18 30.32
N MET A 38 12.05 9.81 31.46
CA MET A 38 13.10 10.80 31.63
C MET A 38 14.36 10.04 32.04
N ASP A 39 15.26 9.80 31.08
CA ASP A 39 16.62 9.33 31.37
C ASP A 39 17.61 10.36 30.82
N THR A 40 18.23 11.06 31.77
CA THR A 40 19.31 12.01 31.53
C THR A 40 20.63 11.25 31.60
N GLU A 41 21.12 10.75 30.46
CA GLU A 41 22.51 10.32 30.35
C GLU A 41 23.20 11.16 29.26
N THR A 42 23.99 12.13 29.75
CA THR A 42 24.91 12.92 28.95
C THR A 42 26.12 12.05 28.66
N ASP A 43 26.19 11.47 27.46
CA ASP A 43 27.43 10.92 26.94
C ASP A 43 27.98 11.80 25.82
N THR A 44 29.06 12.49 26.16
CA THR A 44 29.90 13.24 25.23
C THR A 44 30.73 12.25 24.43
N GLY A 45 30.15 11.72 23.34
CA GLY A 45 30.82 10.85 22.39
C GLY A 45 31.27 11.61 21.15
N THR A 46 32.56 11.91 21.06
CA THR A 46 33.23 12.37 19.83
C THR A 46 33.11 11.28 18.76
N GLY A 47 32.16 11.44 17.84
CA GLY A 47 32.02 10.63 16.63
C GLY A 47 32.57 11.38 15.42
N SER A 48 33.71 10.93 14.91
CA SER A 48 34.28 11.36 13.64
C SER A 48 33.48 10.72 12.51
N GLY A 49 32.60 11.48 11.86
CA GLY A 49 31.83 11.05 10.67
C GLY A 49 32.21 11.90 9.46
N THR A 50 32.80 11.26 8.46
CA THR A 50 33.16 11.83 7.16
C THR A 50 31.94 11.90 6.24
N GLY A 51 31.58 13.10 5.78
CA GLY A 51 30.57 13.33 4.75
C GLY A 51 29.57 14.38 5.19
N GLU A 52 29.45 15.48 4.44
CA GLU A 52 28.46 16.53 4.69
C GLU A 52 27.07 15.99 4.30
N ASP A 53 26.48 15.13 5.14
CA ASP A 53 25.07 14.81 5.06
C ASP A 53 24.30 16.06 5.49
N GLY A 54 23.39 16.52 4.62
CA GLY A 54 22.49 17.62 4.93
C GLY A 54 21.65 17.32 6.17
N PRO A 55 20.79 18.25 6.60
CA PRO A 55 19.97 18.05 7.79
C PRO A 55 18.96 16.89 7.68
N CYS A 56 18.78 16.31 6.49
CA CYS A 56 17.93 15.16 6.21
C CYS A 56 18.78 13.97 5.74
N GLY A 57 18.50 12.79 6.30
CA GLY A 57 19.03 11.51 5.87
C GLY A 57 18.07 10.76 4.92
N PRO A 58 18.54 9.67 4.30
CA PRO A 58 17.79 8.90 3.31
C PRO A 58 16.54 8.20 3.86
N SER A 59 16.39 8.09 5.18
CA SER A 59 15.25 7.47 5.87
C SER A 59 14.27 8.48 6.46
N ASP A 60 14.48 9.79 6.24
CA ASP A 60 13.61 10.82 6.80
C ASP A 60 12.34 11.04 5.97
N ASP A 61 12.36 10.59 4.70
CA ASP A 61 11.18 10.56 3.84
C ASP A 61 10.47 9.22 4.01
N THR A 62 9.19 9.25 4.41
CA THR A 62 8.40 8.02 4.61
C THR A 62 6.95 8.22 4.23
N CYS A 63 6.31 7.17 3.71
CA CYS A 63 4.88 7.17 3.51
C CYS A 63 4.17 6.97 4.85
N VAL A 64 3.45 8.00 5.31
CA VAL A 64 2.64 7.92 6.53
C VAL A 64 1.42 7.03 6.28
N ASP A 65 0.83 7.17 5.11
CA ASP A 65 -0.20 6.29 4.57
C ASP A 65 -0.18 6.37 3.02
N GLN A 66 -1.20 5.80 2.38
CA GLN A 66 -1.33 5.79 0.92
C GLN A 66 -1.32 7.21 0.31
N ASP A 67 -1.82 8.22 1.02
CA ASP A 67 -2.06 9.57 0.51
C ASP A 67 -1.11 10.62 1.09
N ARG A 68 -0.31 10.28 2.10
CA ARG A 68 0.55 11.24 2.80
C ARG A 68 2.00 10.82 2.80
N LEU A 69 2.85 11.75 2.34
CA LEU A 69 4.30 11.66 2.44
C LEU A 69 4.76 12.55 3.59
N ARG A 70 5.53 11.98 4.52
CA ARG A 70 6.36 12.77 5.42
C ARG A 70 7.67 13.02 4.70
N TRP A 71 7.98 14.28 4.46
CA TRP A 71 9.13 14.73 3.69
C TRP A 71 10.03 15.63 4.54
N CYS A 72 11.34 15.44 4.43
CA CYS A 72 12.34 16.29 5.05
C CYS A 72 12.97 17.23 4.02
N ASP A 73 12.80 18.53 4.23
CA ASP A 73 13.35 19.55 3.35
C ASP A 73 14.90 19.55 3.43
N PRO A 74 15.61 19.26 2.32
CA PRO A 74 17.05 19.04 2.34
C PRO A 74 17.86 20.32 2.60
N GLU A 75 17.26 21.50 2.47
CA GLU A 75 17.93 22.79 2.70
C GLU A 75 17.81 23.26 4.16
N THR A 76 16.67 22.99 4.80
CA THR A 76 16.29 23.53 6.11
C THR A 76 16.26 22.47 7.21
N GLY A 77 16.09 21.20 6.88
CA GLY A 77 15.85 20.13 7.83
C GLY A 77 14.44 20.12 8.41
N GLU A 78 13.53 20.93 7.86
CA GLU A 78 12.16 20.96 8.32
C GLU A 78 11.41 19.74 7.81
N VAL A 79 10.79 19.02 8.74
CA VAL A 79 9.97 17.85 8.43
C VAL A 79 8.53 18.30 8.28
N THR A 80 7.95 18.02 7.13
CA THR A 80 6.56 18.38 6.80
C THR A 80 5.78 17.15 6.35
N GLU A 81 4.47 17.18 6.59
CA GLU A 81 3.56 16.21 5.98
C GLU A 81 2.92 16.84 4.75
N VAL A 82 2.99 16.12 3.65
CA VAL A 82 2.53 16.54 2.33
C VAL A 82 1.40 15.62 1.89
N ASP A 83 0.26 16.21 1.52
CA ASP A 83 -0.85 15.48 0.93
C ASP A 83 -0.54 15.23 -0.55
N CYS A 84 -0.34 13.97 -0.91
CA CYS A 84 0.01 13.58 -2.26
C CYS A 84 -1.08 13.92 -3.28
N THR A 85 -2.35 14.03 -2.87
CA THR A 85 -3.41 14.49 -3.76
C THR A 85 -3.18 15.93 -4.18
N SER A 86 -2.68 16.77 -3.26
CA SER A 86 -2.35 18.16 -3.57
C SER A 86 -1.10 18.30 -4.45
N GLU A 87 -0.09 17.44 -4.23
CA GLU A 87 1.14 17.41 -5.04
C GLU A 87 0.90 16.97 -6.48
N CYS A 88 0.02 15.99 -6.70
CA CYS A 88 -0.26 15.50 -8.04
C CYS A 88 -1.01 16.51 -8.92
N GLY A 89 -1.58 17.57 -8.34
CA GLY A 89 -2.20 18.67 -9.08
C GLY A 89 -3.35 18.22 -9.98
N THR A 90 -3.11 18.17 -11.30
CA THR A 90 -4.10 17.71 -12.29
C THR A 90 -4.17 16.19 -12.41
N PHE A 91 -3.14 15.49 -11.95
CA PHE A 91 -3.09 14.03 -11.91
C PHE A 91 -3.69 13.52 -10.61
N MET A 92 -4.07 12.24 -10.57
CA MET A 92 -4.48 11.62 -9.32
C MET A 92 -3.28 11.02 -8.60
N ASN A 93 -3.29 11.07 -7.27
CA ASN A 93 -2.40 10.22 -6.50
C ASN A 93 -2.82 8.75 -6.67
N PHE A 94 -1.87 7.93 -7.10
CA PHE A 94 -2.00 6.49 -7.07
C PHE A 94 -1.77 5.97 -5.65
N SER A 95 -0.55 6.19 -5.15
CA SER A 95 -0.14 5.90 -3.78
C SER A 95 1.18 6.61 -3.48
N CYS A 96 1.47 6.85 -2.21
CA CYS A 96 2.84 7.01 -1.74
C CYS A 96 3.55 5.65 -1.82
N VAL A 97 4.71 5.62 -2.48
CA VAL A 97 5.50 4.40 -2.72
C VAL A 97 6.98 4.64 -2.51
N THR A 98 7.73 3.56 -2.29
CA THR A 98 9.19 3.57 -2.26
C THR A 98 9.73 3.68 -3.69
N VAL A 99 10.52 4.71 -3.98
CA VAL A 99 11.11 4.99 -5.31
C VAL A 99 12.62 4.70 -5.37
N GLY A 100 13.22 4.33 -4.24
CA GLY A 100 14.62 3.96 -4.08
C GLY A 100 14.89 3.41 -2.68
N PRO A 101 16.10 2.95 -2.36
CA PRO A 101 16.43 2.47 -1.01
C PRO A 101 16.13 3.58 0.00
N SER A 102 15.14 3.32 0.87
CA SER A 102 14.62 4.24 1.89
C SER A 102 13.98 5.54 1.37
N THR A 103 13.84 5.76 0.05
CA THR A 103 13.24 6.99 -0.49
C THR A 103 11.78 6.78 -0.86
N HIS A 104 10.90 7.66 -0.37
CA HIS A 104 9.46 7.60 -0.63
C HIS A 104 8.99 8.81 -1.45
N ALA A 105 7.98 8.62 -2.29
CA ALA A 105 7.40 9.70 -3.08
C ALA A 105 5.92 9.46 -3.43
N CYS A 106 5.22 10.54 -3.75
CA CYS A 106 3.86 10.50 -4.29
C CYS A 106 3.88 10.08 -5.76
N TRP A 107 3.33 8.90 -6.07
CA TRP A 107 3.19 8.48 -7.46
C TRP A 107 1.91 9.06 -8.08
N CYS A 108 2.09 9.94 -9.06
CA CYS A 108 1.00 10.62 -9.77
C CYS A 108 0.73 9.96 -11.12
N VAL A 109 -0.54 9.70 -11.43
CA VAL A 109 -0.97 9.02 -12.66
C VAL A 109 -2.18 9.71 -13.30
N GLU A 110 -2.36 9.54 -14.59
CA GLU A 110 -3.55 10.02 -15.31
C GLU A 110 -4.59 8.90 -15.46
N PRO A 111 -5.78 9.03 -14.85
CA PRO A 111 -6.84 8.04 -15.01
C PRO A 111 -7.49 8.13 -16.38
N GLY A 112 -7.93 6.99 -16.90
CA GLY A 112 -8.88 6.93 -18.00
C GLY A 112 -10.29 7.35 -17.60
N LEU A 113 -11.10 7.67 -18.60
CA LEU A 113 -12.52 8.03 -18.42
C LEU A 113 -13.42 6.80 -18.22
N GLN A 114 -12.96 5.62 -18.59
CA GLN A 114 -13.73 4.38 -18.53
C GLN A 114 -12.83 3.23 -18.09
N LYS A 115 -13.42 2.27 -17.39
CA LYS A 115 -12.73 1.06 -16.96
C LYS A 115 -12.61 0.11 -18.13
N VAL A 116 -11.41 -0.02 -18.68
CA VAL A 116 -11.04 -1.07 -19.65
C VAL A 116 -10.21 -2.15 -18.95
N TYR A 117 -9.40 -1.78 -17.96
CA TYR A 117 -8.63 -2.72 -17.14
C TYR A 117 -9.18 -2.83 -15.71
N SER A 118 -9.39 -4.07 -15.29
CA SER A 118 -9.45 -4.52 -13.89
C SER A 118 -8.13 -4.30 -13.14
N CYS A 119 -8.11 -4.54 -11.82
CA CYS A 119 -6.86 -4.57 -11.06
C CYS A 119 -5.86 -5.57 -11.65
N THR A 120 -6.32 -6.79 -11.95
CA THR A 120 -5.48 -7.86 -12.52
C THR A 120 -4.92 -7.50 -13.90
N GLU A 121 -5.72 -6.87 -14.76
CA GLU A 121 -5.24 -6.44 -16.08
C GLU A 121 -4.31 -5.22 -16.01
N LEU A 122 -4.54 -4.34 -15.03
CA LEU A 122 -3.66 -3.22 -14.76
C LEU A 122 -2.28 -3.71 -14.30
N GLU A 123 -2.24 -4.67 -13.37
CA GLU A 123 -1.02 -5.35 -12.91
C GLU A 123 -0.26 -5.97 -14.10
N ALA A 124 -0.93 -6.80 -14.90
CA ALA A 124 -0.32 -7.42 -16.08
C ALA A 124 0.18 -6.40 -17.12
N CYS A 125 -0.49 -5.25 -17.25
CA CYS A 125 -0.03 -4.16 -18.11
C CYS A 125 1.25 -3.50 -17.57
N LEU A 126 1.28 -3.20 -16.28
CA LEU A 126 2.42 -2.58 -15.61
C LEU A 126 3.65 -3.50 -15.58
N GLU A 127 3.47 -4.81 -15.37
CA GLU A 127 4.54 -5.80 -15.51
C GLU A 127 5.22 -5.75 -16.88
N GLY A 128 4.43 -5.52 -17.94
CA GLY A 128 4.93 -5.36 -19.31
C GLY A 128 5.72 -4.07 -19.55
N CYS A 129 5.56 -3.07 -18.68
CA CYS A 129 6.23 -1.77 -18.77
C CYS A 129 7.57 -1.70 -18.02
N GLY A 130 7.79 -2.60 -17.06
CA GLY A 130 8.90 -2.51 -16.11
C GLY A 130 8.56 -1.63 -14.91
N PHE A 131 9.47 -1.57 -13.94
CA PHE A 131 9.21 -1.03 -12.61
C PHE A 131 9.27 0.50 -12.50
N ASP A 132 9.45 1.24 -13.60
CA ASP A 132 9.49 2.71 -13.54
C ASP A 132 8.07 3.28 -13.48
N PRO A 133 7.66 3.83 -12.32
CA PRO A 133 6.30 4.35 -12.13
C PRO A 133 6.00 5.56 -13.01
N THR A 134 7.03 6.29 -13.46
CA THR A 134 6.89 7.53 -14.21
C THR A 134 6.93 7.34 -15.72
N ASP A 135 7.17 6.11 -16.18
CA ASP A 135 7.33 5.83 -17.60
C ASP A 135 6.02 6.05 -18.39
N ALA A 136 6.17 6.43 -19.66
CA ALA A 136 5.05 6.62 -20.58
C ALA A 136 4.27 5.32 -20.83
N CYS A 137 4.89 4.16 -20.62
CA CYS A 137 4.21 2.87 -20.66
C CYS A 137 3.23 2.71 -19.49
N ALA A 138 3.68 2.96 -18.25
CA ALA A 138 2.83 2.85 -17.06
C ALA A 138 1.62 3.79 -17.15
N ASN A 139 1.83 5.03 -17.61
CA ASN A 139 0.74 5.98 -17.85
C ASN A 139 -0.31 5.49 -18.87
N GLN A 140 0.08 4.74 -19.90
CA GLN A 140 -0.88 4.13 -20.83
C GLN A 140 -1.75 3.05 -20.18
N CYS A 141 -1.22 2.32 -19.19
CA CYS A 141 -1.98 1.34 -18.42
C CYS A 141 -3.03 2.04 -17.53
N PHE A 142 -2.64 3.10 -16.81
CA PHE A 142 -3.56 3.88 -15.98
C PHE A 142 -4.63 4.62 -16.79
N GLY A 143 -4.28 5.12 -17.98
CA GLY A 143 -5.22 5.73 -18.92
C GLY A 143 -6.30 4.77 -19.46
N ARG A 144 -6.18 3.46 -19.18
CA ARG A 144 -7.16 2.42 -19.53
C ARG A 144 -8.01 1.97 -18.35
N THR A 145 -7.95 2.64 -17.22
CA THR A 145 -8.83 2.33 -16.08
C THR A 145 -9.34 3.60 -15.39
N THR A 146 -10.15 3.45 -14.36
CA THR A 146 -10.79 4.58 -13.65
C THR A 146 -10.03 4.95 -12.39
N ALA A 147 -10.21 6.19 -11.92
CA ALA A 147 -9.64 6.63 -10.66
C ALA A 147 -10.00 5.71 -9.47
N GLU A 148 -11.22 5.17 -9.43
CA GLU A 148 -11.63 4.23 -8.38
C GLU A 148 -10.81 2.93 -8.41
N THR A 149 -10.62 2.35 -9.60
CA THR A 149 -9.81 1.12 -9.76
C THR A 149 -8.34 1.38 -9.43
N ILE A 150 -7.83 2.55 -9.84
CA ILE A 150 -6.47 2.99 -9.51
C ILE A 150 -6.29 3.15 -8.01
N ARG A 151 -7.24 3.76 -7.29
CA ARG A 151 -7.18 3.89 -5.82
C ARG A 151 -7.20 2.53 -5.12
N MET A 152 -8.04 1.61 -5.56
CA MET A 152 -8.06 0.24 -5.02
C MET A 152 -6.74 -0.49 -5.26
N PHE A 153 -6.19 -0.41 -6.48
CA PHE A 153 -4.89 -1.00 -6.77
C PHE A 153 -3.76 -0.33 -5.97
N GLY A 154 -3.82 1.00 -5.80
CA GLY A 154 -2.87 1.77 -4.99
C GLY A 154 -2.82 1.32 -3.54
N ALA A 155 -3.98 1.03 -2.94
CA ALA A 155 -4.05 0.47 -1.58
C ALA A 155 -3.37 -0.90 -1.47
N LEU A 156 -3.49 -1.76 -2.50
CA LEU A 156 -2.79 -3.06 -2.54
C LEU A 156 -1.29 -2.87 -2.55
N VAL A 157 -0.81 -2.00 -3.46
CA VAL A 157 0.61 -1.70 -3.64
C VAL A 157 1.18 -1.07 -2.37
N HIS A 158 0.49 -0.10 -1.77
CA HIS A 158 0.92 0.53 -0.52
C HIS A 158 1.10 -0.50 0.60
N CYS A 159 0.10 -1.38 0.79
CA CYS A 159 0.21 -2.45 1.78
C CYS A 159 1.41 -3.37 1.50
N ALA A 160 1.60 -3.77 0.25
CA ALA A 160 2.71 -4.65 -0.14
C ALA A 160 4.08 -3.99 0.11
N HIS A 161 4.21 -2.70 -0.20
CA HIS A 161 5.39 -1.90 0.13
C HIS A 161 5.65 -1.83 1.63
N ALA A 162 4.64 -1.52 2.44
CA ALA A 162 4.77 -1.46 3.89
C ALA A 162 5.18 -2.83 4.48
N ALA A 163 4.63 -3.94 3.95
CA ALA A 163 5.03 -5.28 4.37
C ALA A 163 6.48 -5.61 4.00
N CYS A 164 6.98 -5.05 2.90
CA CYS A 164 8.30 -5.34 2.33
C CYS A 164 9.36 -4.28 2.65
N GLU A 165 9.05 -3.27 3.46
CA GLU A 165 9.93 -2.12 3.74
C GLU A 165 11.34 -2.57 4.16
N ALA A 166 11.44 -3.45 5.16
CA ALA A 166 12.73 -3.98 5.61
C ALA A 166 13.48 -4.76 4.51
N THR A 167 12.77 -5.50 3.66
CA THR A 167 13.40 -6.18 2.52
C THR A 167 13.90 -5.18 1.49
N CYS A 168 13.14 -4.10 1.24
CA CYS A 168 13.52 -3.06 0.30
C CYS A 168 14.70 -2.21 0.79
N GLU A 169 14.88 -2.09 2.10
CA GLU A 169 16.04 -1.46 2.72
C GLU A 169 17.27 -2.38 2.68
N ASP A 170 17.14 -3.62 3.17
CA ASP A 170 18.26 -4.54 3.35
C ASP A 170 18.70 -5.26 2.05
N ASP A 171 17.76 -5.52 1.15
CA ASP A 171 17.95 -6.23 -0.13
C ASP A 171 17.18 -5.54 -1.28
N PRO A 172 17.71 -4.43 -1.82
CA PRO A 172 17.07 -3.70 -2.91
C PRO A 172 16.83 -4.56 -4.16
N GLU A 173 17.64 -5.60 -4.41
CA GLU A 173 17.46 -6.53 -5.53
C GLU A 173 16.25 -7.46 -5.30
N GLY A 174 15.96 -7.82 -4.06
CA GLY A 174 14.81 -8.62 -3.64
C GLY A 174 13.50 -7.85 -3.44
N CYS A 175 13.56 -6.51 -3.30
CA CYS A 175 12.42 -5.64 -3.03
C CYS A 175 11.22 -5.88 -3.97
N ALA A 176 11.47 -5.84 -5.29
CA ALA A 176 10.41 -6.00 -6.29
C ALA A 176 9.72 -7.37 -6.20
N ALA A 177 10.49 -8.43 -5.92
CA ALA A 177 9.94 -9.77 -5.74
C ALA A 177 9.13 -9.90 -4.44
N CYS A 178 9.56 -9.22 -3.36
CA CYS A 178 8.79 -9.14 -2.12
C CYS A 178 7.45 -8.43 -2.35
N ILE A 179 7.45 -7.25 -3.01
CA ILE A 179 6.23 -6.48 -3.27
C ILE A 179 5.26 -7.31 -4.11
N ALA A 180 5.73 -7.98 -5.17
CA ALA A 180 4.90 -8.89 -5.97
C ALA A 180 4.28 -10.00 -5.12
N ALA A 181 5.07 -10.69 -4.29
CA ALA A 181 4.57 -11.71 -3.37
C ALA A 181 3.57 -11.15 -2.34
N GLY A 182 3.76 -9.90 -1.91
CA GLY A 182 2.86 -9.15 -1.04
C GLY A 182 1.51 -8.90 -1.70
N MET A 183 1.49 -8.45 -2.96
CA MET A 183 0.27 -8.22 -3.74
C MET A 183 -0.51 -9.50 -4.01
N GLU A 184 0.16 -10.64 -4.12
CA GLU A 184 -0.46 -11.97 -4.22
C GLU A 184 -1.05 -12.47 -2.87
N GLY A 185 -0.84 -11.74 -1.78
CA GLY A 185 -1.29 -12.10 -0.43
C GLY A 185 -0.47 -13.22 0.21
N THR A 186 0.67 -13.59 -0.38
CA THR A 186 1.56 -14.63 0.14
C THR A 186 2.51 -14.10 1.22
N TYR A 187 2.74 -12.79 1.24
CA TYR A 187 3.57 -12.08 2.21
C TYR A 187 2.80 -10.86 2.76
N GLY A 188 2.94 -10.55 4.06
CA GLY A 188 2.26 -9.40 4.68
C GLY A 188 0.73 -9.46 4.80
N GLY A 189 0.05 -10.40 4.12
CA GLY A 189 -1.41 -10.55 4.18
C GLY A 189 -2.19 -9.44 3.47
N CYS A 190 -1.54 -8.69 2.57
CA CYS A 190 -2.17 -7.65 1.78
C CYS A 190 -3.23 -8.26 0.86
N THR A 191 -4.49 -8.06 1.21
CA THR A 191 -5.60 -8.57 0.43
C THR A 191 -6.61 -7.46 0.24
N LEU A 192 -6.87 -7.12 -1.02
CA LEU A 192 -8.13 -6.49 -1.40
C LEU A 192 -9.13 -7.59 -1.73
N ALA A 193 -10.42 -7.27 -1.55
CA ALA A 193 -11.47 -8.06 -2.17
C ALA A 193 -11.30 -7.93 -3.69
N ARG A 194 -10.47 -8.80 -4.28
CA ARG A 194 -10.18 -8.86 -5.72
C ARG A 194 -11.46 -8.86 -6.54
N SER A 195 -12.53 -9.49 -6.04
CA SER A 195 -13.86 -9.45 -6.65
C SER A 195 -14.44 -8.04 -6.84
N VAL A 196 -14.06 -7.06 -6.03
CA VAL A 196 -14.50 -5.66 -6.14
C VAL A 196 -13.63 -4.92 -7.15
N CYS A 197 -12.30 -5.07 -7.07
CA CYS A 197 -11.42 -4.38 -8.00
C CYS A 197 -11.40 -5.00 -9.40
N ASP A 198 -11.62 -6.30 -9.52
CA ASP A 198 -11.68 -7.05 -10.78
C ASP A 198 -13.08 -7.09 -11.39
N ALA A 199 -14.13 -6.67 -10.66
CA ALA A 199 -15.46 -6.58 -11.25
C ALA A 199 -15.49 -5.53 -12.37
N ASP A 200 -15.96 -5.92 -13.55
CA ASP A 200 -16.19 -5.01 -14.64
C ASP A 200 -17.38 -4.10 -14.34
N GLN A 201 -17.26 -2.80 -14.58
CA GLN A 201 -18.40 -1.88 -14.49
C GLN A 201 -19.47 -2.18 -15.56
N ASN A 202 -19.15 -3.00 -16.57
CA ASN A 202 -20.08 -3.45 -17.60
C ASN A 202 -20.80 -4.77 -17.25
N ASP A 203 -20.51 -5.38 -16.10
CA ASP A 203 -21.18 -6.59 -15.61
C ASP A 203 -22.53 -6.25 -14.94
N GLU A 204 -23.21 -5.22 -15.43
CA GLU A 204 -24.60 -4.96 -15.07
C GLU A 204 -25.44 -6.15 -15.54
N THR A 205 -25.98 -6.84 -14.54
CA THR A 205 -26.92 -7.93 -14.66
C THR A 205 -28.14 -7.39 -15.40
N TRP A 206 -28.30 -7.79 -16.66
CA TRP A 206 -29.52 -7.50 -17.41
C TRP A 206 -30.75 -8.04 -16.65
N PRO A 207 -31.84 -7.25 -16.53
CA PRO A 207 -33.04 -7.63 -15.79
C PRO A 207 -33.76 -8.86 -16.33
#